data_AF-A0A8J8PET6-F1
#
_entry.id   AF-A0A8J8PET6-F1
#
_cell.length_a   1.000
_cell.length_b   1.000
_cell.length_c   1.000
_cell.angle_alpha   90.00
_cell.angle_beta   90.00
_cell.angle_gamma   90.00
#
_symmetry.space_group_name_H-M   'P 1'
#
loop_
_entity.id
_entity.type
_entity.pdbx_description
1 polymer ?
#
loop_
_entity_poly.entity_id
_entity_poly.type
_entity_poly.pdbx_seq_one_letter_code
_entity_poly.pdbx_strand_id
1 'polypeptide(L)'
;MVINSLLGIFGVTYIFVGLVLIILSIPLISSKVSRNNLYGIRIGKSFESDENWYVINRYGGKVLLVVGILVSALGISYALVGDVSTMLEIILLFLPIILIMLGCIIAYLHARNL
;
A
#
# COMPACT_ATOMS: atom_id res chain seq x y z
N MET A 1 -21.75 -13.55 13.57
CA MET A 1 -21.76 -12.87 12.25
C MET A 1 -20.53 -11.98 12.23
N VAL A 2 -19.45 -12.42 11.56
CA VAL A 2 -18.09 -11.87 11.74
C VAL A 2 -17.94 -10.42 11.25
N ILE A 3 -18.85 -9.95 10.39
CA ILE A 3 -18.85 -8.58 9.83
C ILE A 3 -19.53 -7.56 10.78
N ASN A 4 -20.10 -7.99 11.92
CA ASN A 4 -20.79 -7.06 12.82
C ASN A 4 -19.86 -6.38 13.83
N SER A 5 -18.58 -6.78 13.90
CA SER A 5 -17.57 -6.12 14.74
C SER A 5 -16.88 -4.98 13.97
N LEU A 6 -16.38 -4.00 14.71
CA LEU A 6 -15.62 -2.88 14.13
C LEU A 6 -14.41 -3.41 13.36
N LEU A 7 -13.66 -4.34 13.94
CA LEU A 7 -12.56 -5.05 13.27
C LEU A 7 -12.98 -5.73 11.96
N GLY A 8 -14.15 -6.40 11.92
CA GLY A 8 -14.66 -7.05 10.72
C GLY A 8 -15.00 -6.07 9.59
N ILE A 9 -15.64 -4.94 9.93
CA ILE A 9 -15.95 -3.85 8.97
C ILE A 9 -14.66 -3.24 8.40
N PHE A 10 -13.68 -2.97 9.25
CA PHE A 10 -12.37 -2.49 8.80
C PHE A 10 -11.60 -3.55 8.01
N GLY A 11 -11.79 -4.83 8.31
CA GLY A 11 -11.24 -5.94 7.53
C GLY A 11 -11.63 -5.84 6.06
N VAL A 12 -12.92 -5.70 5.76
CA VAL A 12 -13.42 -5.51 4.38
C VAL A 12 -12.84 -4.26 3.73
N THR A 13 -12.75 -3.16 4.50
CA THR A 13 -12.15 -1.90 4.03
C THR A 13 -10.68 -2.11 3.64
N TYR A 14 -9.90 -2.82 4.45
CA TYR A 14 -8.50 -3.10 4.17
C TYR A 14 -8.29 -4.07 3.02
N ILE A 15 -9.18 -5.04 2.80
CA ILE A 15 -9.18 -5.86 1.58
C ILE A 15 -9.32 -4.96 0.36
N PHE A 16 -10.29 -4.06 0.37
CA PHE A 16 -10.51 -3.14 -0.75
C PHE A 16 -9.30 -2.22 -0.98
N VAL A 17 -8.77 -1.60 0.07
CA VAL A 17 -7.57 -0.75 0.00
C VAL A 17 -6.39 -1.53 -0.55
N GLY A 18 -6.11 -2.71 -0.03
CA GLY A 18 -4.99 -3.54 -0.48
C GLY A 18 -5.11 -3.93 -1.96
N LEU A 19 -6.31 -4.28 -2.43
CA LEU A 19 -6.57 -4.54 -3.85
C LEU A 19 -6.34 -3.31 -4.72
N VAL A 20 -6.76 -2.12 -4.27
CA VAL A 20 -6.48 -0.86 -4.98
C VAL A 20 -4.97 -0.64 -5.09
N LEU A 21 -4.20 -0.81 -4.01
CA LEU A 21 -2.74 -0.69 -4.04
C LEU A 21 -2.10 -1.69 -5.03
N ILE A 22 -2.57 -2.94 -5.03
CA ILE A 22 -2.12 -3.97 -5.98
C ILE A 22 -2.41 -3.54 -7.42
N ILE A 23 -3.64 -3.12 -7.73
CA ILE A 23 -4.03 -2.71 -9.10
C ILE A 23 -3.18 -1.53 -9.57
N LEU A 24 -2.98 -0.52 -8.71
CA LEU A 24 -2.14 0.62 -9.02
C LEU A 24 -0.65 0.23 -9.16
N SER A 25 -0.17 -0.79 -8.46
CA SER A 25 1.23 -1.22 -8.62
C SER A 25 1.57 -1.72 -10.04
N ILE A 26 0.62 -2.37 -10.71
CA ILE A 26 0.83 -3.07 -11.99
C ILE A 26 1.36 -2.16 -13.11
N PRO A 27 0.72 -1.02 -13.45
CA PRO A 27 1.20 -0.16 -14.52
C PRO A 27 2.55 0.51 -14.18
N LEU A 28 2.86 0.72 -12.90
CA LEU A 28 4.13 1.28 -12.46
C LEU A 28 5.27 0.26 -12.62
N ILE A 29 5.08 -0.98 -12.18
CA ILE A 29 6.06 -2.08 -12.33
C ILE A 29 6.32 -2.37 -13.81
N SER A 30 5.28 -2.24 -14.65
CA SER A 30 5.36 -2.48 -16.09
C SER A 30 6.01 -1.33 -16.86
N SER A 31 6.36 -0.22 -16.20
CA SER A 31 6.88 1.00 -16.83
C SER A 31 6.00 1.51 -17.99
N LYS A 32 4.68 1.35 -17.87
CA LYS A 32 3.69 1.78 -18.90
C LYS A 32 3.17 3.19 -18.70
N VAL A 33 3.58 3.86 -17.62
CA VAL A 33 3.09 5.17 -17.21
C VAL A 33 4.15 6.21 -17.54
N SER A 34 3.86 7.09 -18.49
CA SER A 34 4.71 8.24 -18.78
C SER A 34 4.69 9.25 -17.63
N ARG A 35 5.70 10.13 -17.59
CA ARG A 35 5.81 11.19 -16.59
C ARG A 35 4.56 12.06 -16.57
N ASN A 36 3.95 12.21 -15.40
CA ASN A 36 2.71 12.95 -15.24
C ASN A 36 2.57 13.51 -13.81
N ASN A 37 1.59 14.40 -13.62
CA ASN A 37 1.41 15.11 -12.35
C ASN A 37 0.38 14.46 -11.41
N LEU A 38 -0.27 13.37 -11.80
CA LEU A 38 -1.39 12.78 -11.03
C LEU A 38 -1.03 11.44 -10.38
N TYR A 39 -0.18 10.65 -11.03
CA TYR A 39 -0.05 9.23 -10.75
C TYR A 39 1.40 8.75 -10.74
N GLY A 40 1.72 7.88 -9.77
CA GLY A 40 3.06 7.35 -9.53
C GLY A 40 3.73 7.94 -8.28
N ILE A 41 4.99 7.57 -8.07
CA ILE A 41 5.86 8.12 -7.03
C ILE A 41 6.38 9.47 -7.52
N ARG A 42 5.71 10.53 -7.08
CA ARG A 42 5.93 11.91 -7.53
C ARG A 42 6.80 12.69 -6.54
N ILE A 43 8.05 12.28 -6.41
CA ILE A 43 9.04 13.05 -5.66
C ILE A 43 9.91 13.87 -6.63
N GLY A 44 10.58 14.91 -6.15
CA GLY A 44 11.40 15.80 -6.99
C GLY A 44 12.34 15.03 -7.93
N LYS A 45 13.03 14.00 -7.41
CA LYS A 45 13.93 13.13 -8.17
C LYS A 45 13.26 12.46 -9.38
N SER A 46 12.00 12.04 -9.24
CA SER A 46 11.24 11.39 -10.32
C SER A 46 11.02 12.29 -11.53
N PHE A 47 11.08 13.61 -11.35
CA PHE A 47 10.86 14.58 -12.42
C PHE A 47 12.15 15.09 -13.08
N GLU A 48 13.33 14.65 -12.62
CA GLU A 48 14.61 15.07 -13.20
C GLU A 48 14.86 14.47 -14.59
N SER A 49 14.42 13.24 -14.84
CA SER A 49 14.58 12.56 -16.13
C SER A 49 13.55 11.43 -16.32
N ASP A 50 13.36 10.95 -17.56
CA ASP A 50 12.43 9.83 -17.82
C ASP A 50 13.00 8.53 -17.27
N GLU A 51 14.32 8.38 -17.29
CA GLU A 51 15.01 7.26 -16.66
C GLU A 51 14.70 7.22 -15.15
N ASN A 52 14.88 8.34 -14.45
CA ASN A 52 14.55 8.44 -13.02
C ASN A 52 13.08 8.14 -12.77
N TRP A 53 12.18 8.68 -13.61
CA TRP A 53 10.76 8.40 -13.53
C TRP A 53 10.48 6.90 -13.55
N TYR A 54 11.00 6.16 -14.54
CA TYR A 54 10.74 4.74 -14.68
C TYR A 54 11.43 3.89 -13.62
N VAL A 55 12.68 4.20 -13.24
CA VAL A 55 13.41 3.47 -12.19
C VAL A 55 12.69 3.61 -10.85
N ILE A 56 12.36 4.84 -10.45
CA ILE A 56 11.68 5.13 -9.19
C ILE A 56 10.29 4.52 -9.16
N ASN A 57 9.48 4.70 -10.21
CA ASN A 57 8.13 4.16 -10.24
C ASN A 57 8.11 2.64 -10.30
N ARG A 58 9.06 2.00 -10.99
CA ARG A 58 9.16 0.54 -11.01
C ARG A 58 9.46 -0.01 -9.62
N TYR A 59 10.41 0.59 -8.90
CA TYR A 59 10.73 0.18 -7.53
C TYR A 59 9.57 0.47 -6.57
N GLY A 60 9.04 1.69 -6.58
CA GLY A 60 7.90 2.09 -5.74
C GLY A 60 6.65 1.26 -6.03
N GLY A 61 6.42 0.87 -7.29
CA GLY A 61 5.39 -0.07 -7.68
C GLY A 61 5.58 -1.44 -7.02
N LYS A 62 6.79 -2.00 -7.01
CA LYS A 62 7.06 -3.27 -6.29
C LYS A 62 6.78 -3.16 -4.79
N VAL A 63 7.17 -2.04 -4.17
CA VAL A 63 6.86 -1.78 -2.76
C VAL A 63 5.34 -1.71 -2.54
N LEU A 64 4.63 -0.98 -3.41
CA LEU A 64 3.17 -0.83 -3.37
C LEU A 64 2.46 -2.19 -3.52
N LEU A 65 2.96 -3.06 -4.40
CA LEU A 65 2.44 -4.42 -4.58
C LEU A 65 2.57 -5.24 -3.29
N VAL A 66 3.76 -5.26 -2.69
CA VAL A 66 4.02 -6.02 -1.45
C VAL A 66 3.15 -5.49 -0.31
N VAL A 67 3.09 -4.17 -0.12
CA VAL A 67 2.22 -3.54 0.89
C VAL A 67 0.76 -3.89 0.62
N GLY A 68 0.29 -3.81 -0.62
CA GLY A 68 -1.08 -4.15 -0.98
C GLY A 68 -1.44 -5.60 -0.67
N ILE A 69 -0.52 -6.55 -0.93
CA ILE A 69 -0.71 -7.96 -0.56
C ILE A 69 -0.82 -8.13 0.95
N LEU A 70 0.07 -7.51 1.73
CA LEU A 70 0.07 -7.59 3.19
C LEU A 70 -1.20 -6.97 3.79
N VAL A 71 -1.61 -5.80 3.31
CA VAL A 71 -2.82 -5.10 3.74
C VAL A 71 -4.08 -5.92 3.42
N SER A 72 -4.17 -6.49 2.22
CA SER A 72 -5.26 -7.39 1.86
C SER A 72 -5.31 -8.64 2.73
N ALA A 73 -4.16 -9.28 3.00
CA ALA A 73 -4.07 -10.48 3.83
C ALA A 73 -4.48 -10.21 5.29
N LEU A 74 -4.08 -9.05 5.84
CA LEU A 74 -4.54 -8.60 7.16
C LEU A 74 -6.05 -8.33 7.15
N GLY A 75 -6.57 -7.65 6.12
CA GLY A 75 -8.00 -7.40 5.98
C GLY A 75 -8.83 -8.69 5.95
N ILE A 76 -8.37 -9.71 5.21
CA ILE A 76 -8.99 -11.05 5.21
C ILE A 76 -8.97 -11.65 6.62
N SER A 77 -7.83 -11.55 7.30
CA SER A 77 -7.68 -12.08 8.66
C SER A 77 -8.63 -11.38 9.65
N TYR A 78 -8.79 -10.06 9.55
CA TYR A 78 -9.70 -9.27 10.41
C TYR A 78 -11.17 -9.58 10.13
N ALA A 79 -11.52 -9.84 8.87
CA ALA A 79 -12.88 -10.24 8.49
C ALA A 79 -13.24 -11.69 8.89
N LEU A 80 -12.26 -12.49 9.30
CA LEU A 80 -12.45 -13.89 9.75
C LEU A 80 -12.24 -14.08 11.25
N VAL A 81 -11.48 -13.18 11.88
CA VAL A 81 -11.25 -13.16 13.33
C VAL A 81 -12.55 -12.75 14.04
N GLY A 82 -12.95 -13.56 15.03
CA GLY A 82 -14.06 -13.24 15.93
C GLY A 82 -13.69 -12.17 16.95
N ASP A 83 -14.35 -12.21 18.11
CA ASP A 83 -14.12 -11.20 19.14
C ASP A 83 -12.71 -11.31 19.73
N VAL A 84 -12.01 -10.18 19.76
CA VAL A 84 -10.71 -10.01 20.41
C VAL A 84 -10.83 -8.95 21.51
N SER A 85 -9.81 -8.83 22.36
CA SER A 85 -9.80 -7.75 23.36
C SER A 85 -9.76 -6.37 22.67
N THR A 86 -10.42 -5.37 23.27
CA THR A 86 -10.47 -4.00 22.72
C THR A 86 -9.08 -3.41 22.48
N MET A 87 -8.11 -3.71 23.36
CA MET A 87 -6.73 -3.25 23.17
C MET A 87 -6.08 -3.86 21.92
N LEU A 88 -6.28 -5.16 21.68
CA LEU A 88 -5.76 -5.83 20.50
C LEU A 88 -6.45 -5.33 19.23
N GLU A 89 -7.76 -5.13 19.27
CA GLU A 89 -8.52 -4.54 18.15
C GLU A 89 -7.93 -3.19 17.73
N ILE A 90 -7.71 -2.27 18.67
CA ILE A 90 -7.10 -0.97 18.39
C ILE A 90 -5.72 -1.13 17.74
N ILE A 91 -4.86 -1.98 18.28
CA ILE A 91 -3.51 -2.23 17.73
C ILE A 91 -3.59 -2.74 16.29
N LEU A 92 -4.46 -3.71 16.03
CA LEU A 92 -4.65 -4.30 14.71
C LEU A 92 -5.20 -3.28 13.70
N LEU A 93 -6.09 -2.38 14.12
CA LEU A 93 -6.62 -1.33 13.24
C LEU A 93 -5.54 -0.38 12.71
N PHE A 94 -4.47 -0.11 13.47
CA PHE A 94 -3.38 0.76 13.01
C PHE A 94 -2.30 0.04 12.19
N LEU A 95 -2.21 -1.29 12.27
CA LEU A 95 -1.14 -2.05 11.62
C LEU A 95 -1.11 -1.86 10.09
N PRO A 96 -2.23 -1.94 9.33
CA PRO A 96 -2.21 -1.69 7.89
C PRO A 96 -1.75 -0.27 7.53
N ILE A 97 -2.12 0.73 8.33
CA ILE A 97 -1.71 2.12 8.13
C ILE A 97 -0.19 2.24 8.29
N ILE A 98 0.37 1.62 9.33
CA ILE A 98 1.82 1.59 9.57
C ILE A 98 2.54 0.93 8.39
N LEU A 99 2.03 -0.19 7.85
CA LEU A 99 2.62 -0.86 6.68
C LEU A 99 2.61 0.03 5.44
N ILE A 100 1.53 0.77 5.20
CA ILE A 100 1.44 1.72 4.08
C ILE A 100 2.45 2.85 4.27
N MET A 101 2.53 3.44 5.47
CA MET A 101 3.51 4.50 5.76
C MET A 101 4.95 4.01 5.58
N LEU A 102 5.27 2.81 6.06
CA LEU A 102 6.59 2.19 5.85
C LEU A 102 6.89 2.00 4.36
N GLY A 103 5.90 1.55 3.57
CA GLY A 103 6.04 1.46 2.12
C GLY A 103 6.34 2.81 1.45
N CYS A 104 5.64 3.87 1.85
CA CYS A 104 5.91 5.22 1.37
C CYS A 104 7.33 5.68 1.73
N ILE A 105 7.78 5.43 2.97
CA ILE A 105 9.13 5.77 3.44
C ILE A 105 10.18 5.00 2.64
N ILE A 106 10.01 3.70 2.44
CA ILE A 106 10.94 2.85 1.67
C ILE A 106 11.06 3.37 0.22
N ALA A 107 9.93 3.64 -0.43
CA ALA A 107 9.92 4.18 -1.78
C ALA A 107 10.61 5.56 -1.86
N TYR A 108 10.35 6.44 -0.88
CA TYR A 108 10.99 7.75 -0.78
C TYR A 108 12.52 7.64 -0.58
N LEU A 109 12.97 6.80 0.36
CA LEU A 109 14.39 6.63 0.66
C LEU A 109 15.15 6.04 -0.52
N HIS A 110 14.58 5.07 -1.23
CA HIS A 110 15.16 4.54 -2.46
C HIS A 110 15.33 5.65 -3.50
N ALA A 111 14.26 6.41 -3.72
CA ALA A 111 14.25 7.43 -4.75
C ALA A 111 15.14 8.64 -4.42
N ARG A 112 15.39 8.93 -3.13
CA ARG A 112 16.36 9.96 -2.69
C ARG A 112 17.82 9.57 -2.95
N ASN A 113 18.12 8.27 -3.02
CA ASN A 113 19.48 7.76 -3.15
C ASN A 113 19.89 7.51 -4.62
N LEU A 114 19.02 7.82 -5.58
CA LEU A 114 19.32 7.92 -7.02
C LEU A 114 19.82 9.32 -7.35
#